data_AF-A0A7Z9XPV9-F1
#
_entry.id   AF-A0A7Z9XPV9-F1
#
_cell.length_a   1.000
_cell.length_b   1.000
_cell.length_c   1.000
_cell.angle_alpha   90.00
_cell.angle_beta   90.00
_cell.angle_gamma   90.00
#
_symmetry.space_group_name_H-M   'P 1'
#
loop_
_entity.id
_entity.type
_entity.pdbx_description
1 polymer ?
#
loop_
_entity_poly.entity_id
_entity_poly.type
_entity_poly.pdbx_seq_one_letter_code
_entity_poly.pdbx_strand_id
1 'polypeptide(L)'
;MSNPFDLNNNDAYRQWRDEKLRDYPTGLASLVVEIDDPRSLTPSQHAKLLDILKKTNMAIYAGKTGDAPDKEIVRKFGLQFGLEHLDHNMCADGDAISSLEQADEEPRTGYIPYTNRPIAWHTDGYYNDLDKQIHGLLLHCVRPAAEGGMNQLLDHEIAYIMLRDENPDYIRAFEHPEAMSIPPNVVNGEELRGWSRGPVFMQQADGSLHMRYTHRKRNIEWRDDELTRRAVEFLGSIMNPNNPYHAELKSQFADLLNCSTSGYGGAIT
;
A
#
# COMPACT_ATOMS: atom_id res chain seq x y z
N MET A 1 -2.11 -28.15 -2.98
CA MET A 1 -1.46 -27.16 -2.09
C MET A 1 -2.50 -26.69 -1.10
N SER A 2 -2.11 -26.41 0.14
CA SER A 2 -3.03 -25.88 1.15
C SER A 2 -3.29 -24.40 0.84
N ASN A 3 -4.55 -23.99 0.63
CA ASN A 3 -4.90 -22.59 0.35
C ASN A 3 -5.36 -21.92 1.67
N PRO A 4 -4.55 -21.04 2.28
CA PRO A 4 -4.92 -20.39 3.54
C PRO A 4 -6.08 -19.41 3.38
N PHE A 5 -6.36 -18.94 2.16
CA PHE A 5 -7.43 -17.99 1.88
C PHE A 5 -8.77 -18.66 1.54
N ASP A 6 -8.82 -20.00 1.44
CA ASP A 6 -10.10 -20.72 1.41
C ASP A 6 -10.76 -20.65 2.79
N LEU A 7 -11.90 -19.97 2.86
CA LEU A 7 -12.67 -19.77 4.10
C LEU A 7 -13.26 -21.05 4.67
N ASN A 8 -13.32 -22.15 3.90
CA ASN A 8 -13.72 -23.46 4.40
C ASN A 8 -12.55 -24.28 4.95
N ASN A 9 -11.30 -23.87 4.65
CA ASN A 9 -10.10 -24.55 5.09
C ASN A 9 -9.46 -23.85 6.30
N ASN A 10 -10.08 -24.01 7.46
CA ASN A 10 -9.62 -23.36 8.68
C ASN A 10 -8.25 -23.85 9.17
N ASP A 11 -7.87 -25.10 8.88
CA ASP A 11 -6.57 -25.63 9.28
C ASP A 11 -5.43 -24.98 8.48
N ALA A 12 -5.61 -24.83 7.17
CA ALA A 12 -4.66 -24.09 6.32
C ALA A 12 -4.48 -22.65 6.79
N TYR A 13 -5.58 -21.97 7.09
CA TYR A 13 -5.55 -20.60 7.60
C TYR A 13 -4.81 -20.50 8.93
N ARG A 14 -5.13 -21.37 9.91
CA ARG A 14 -4.48 -21.34 11.22
C ARG A 14 -2.98 -21.55 11.11
N GLN A 15 -2.55 -22.53 10.29
CA GLN A 15 -1.13 -22.76 10.06
C GLN A 15 -0.44 -21.51 9.47
N TRP A 16 -0.99 -20.96 8.39
CA TRP A 16 -0.42 -19.77 7.74
C TRP A 16 -0.42 -18.55 8.67
N ARG A 17 -1.52 -18.30 9.39
CA ARG A 17 -1.64 -17.22 10.36
C ARG A 17 -0.60 -17.35 11.47
N ASP A 18 -0.49 -18.53 12.06
CA ASP A 18 0.44 -18.76 13.16
C ASP A 18 1.90 -18.64 12.68
N GLU A 19 2.20 -19.05 11.44
CA GLU A 19 3.50 -18.81 10.79
C GLU A 19 3.76 -17.32 10.51
N LYS A 20 2.76 -16.58 10.01
CA LYS A 20 2.83 -15.14 9.75
C LYS A 20 3.06 -14.36 11.05
N LEU A 21 2.32 -14.66 12.11
CA LEU A 21 2.39 -13.95 13.40
C LEU A 21 3.62 -14.31 14.25
N ARG A 22 4.20 -15.51 14.08
CA ARG A 22 5.39 -15.94 14.82
C ARG A 22 6.56 -14.98 14.57
N ASP A 23 7.10 -14.37 15.63
CA ASP A 23 8.20 -13.41 15.55
C ASP A 23 7.93 -12.24 14.58
N TYR A 24 6.65 -11.84 14.43
CA TYR A 24 6.30 -10.71 13.58
C TYR A 24 6.85 -9.40 14.19
N PRO A 25 7.57 -8.57 13.42
CA PRO A 25 8.16 -7.34 13.94
C PRO A 25 7.10 -6.30 14.26
N THR A 26 7.11 -5.80 15.50
CA THR A 26 6.19 -4.74 15.97
C THR A 26 6.88 -3.38 16.12
N GLY A 27 8.19 -3.30 15.85
CA GLY A 27 8.98 -2.07 15.96
C GLY A 27 9.48 -1.59 14.60
N LEU A 28 9.52 -0.28 14.39
CA LEU A 28 10.05 0.31 13.16
C LEU A 28 11.50 -0.14 12.88
N ALA A 29 12.34 -0.20 13.91
CA ALA A 29 13.75 -0.55 13.78
C ALA A 29 13.99 -1.94 13.16
N SER A 30 13.07 -2.89 13.36
CA SER A 30 13.16 -4.22 12.73
C SER A 30 12.82 -4.23 11.23
N LEU A 31 12.23 -3.15 10.71
CA LEU A 31 11.94 -3.00 9.29
C LEU A 31 13.05 -2.25 8.53
N VAL A 32 14.01 -1.64 9.24
CA VAL A 32 15.05 -0.79 8.64
C VAL A 32 16.30 -1.59 8.31
N VAL A 33 16.79 -1.42 7.08
CA VAL A 33 18.07 -1.93 6.61
C VAL A 33 18.95 -0.78 6.15
N GLU A 34 20.11 -0.62 6.78
CA GLU A 34 21.14 0.28 6.29
C GLU A 34 21.77 -0.31 5.02
N ILE A 35 21.85 0.51 3.97
CA ILE A 35 22.43 0.15 2.68
C ILE A 35 23.44 1.20 2.22
N ASP A 36 24.36 0.80 1.35
CA ASP A 36 25.38 1.72 0.82
C ASP A 36 24.83 2.50 -0.39
N ASP A 37 24.58 1.82 -1.51
CA ASP A 37 23.99 2.40 -2.73
C ASP A 37 22.74 1.60 -3.15
N PRO A 38 21.53 2.18 -3.08
CA PRO A 38 20.30 1.52 -3.53
C PRO A 38 20.33 1.11 -5.00
N ARG A 39 21.18 1.73 -5.83
CA ARG A 39 21.32 1.36 -7.24
C ARG A 39 22.02 0.02 -7.43
N SER A 40 22.71 -0.49 -6.41
CA SER A 40 23.50 -1.72 -6.47
C SER A 40 23.67 -2.33 -5.08
N LEU A 41 22.64 -3.01 -4.59
CA LEU A 41 22.68 -3.68 -3.30
C LEU A 41 23.73 -4.80 -3.30
N THR A 42 24.43 -4.95 -2.19
CA THR A 42 25.19 -6.19 -1.94
C THR A 42 24.22 -7.37 -1.78
N PRO A 43 24.66 -8.61 -2.06
CA PRO A 43 23.82 -9.79 -1.87
C PRO A 43 23.23 -9.92 -0.46
N SER A 44 23.97 -9.49 0.58
CA SER A 44 23.49 -9.52 1.96
C SER A 44 22.46 -8.43 2.26
N GLN A 45 22.62 -7.23 1.72
CA GLN A 45 21.61 -6.15 1.84
C GLN A 45 20.31 -6.54 1.14
N HIS A 46 20.40 -7.10 -0.08
CA HIS A 46 19.25 -7.59 -0.83
C HIS A 46 18.52 -8.71 -0.08
N ALA A 47 19.24 -9.75 0.36
CA ALA A 47 18.65 -10.86 1.10
C ALA A 47 17.93 -10.40 2.38
N LYS A 48 18.54 -9.47 3.13
CA LYS A 48 17.94 -8.93 4.35
C LYS A 48 16.65 -8.16 4.08
N LEU A 49 16.64 -7.29 3.07
CA LEU A 49 15.43 -6.57 2.65
C LEU A 49 14.35 -7.54 2.18
N LEU A 50 14.70 -8.55 1.39
CA LEU A 50 13.77 -9.55 0.89
C LEU A 50 13.16 -10.40 2.01
N ASP A 51 13.93 -10.77 3.03
CA ASP A 51 13.43 -11.51 4.18
C ASP A 51 12.40 -10.70 4.99
N ILE A 52 12.65 -9.39 5.17
CA ILE A 52 11.70 -8.49 5.83
C ILE A 52 10.42 -8.33 4.99
N LEU A 53 10.55 -8.14 3.67
CA LEU A 53 9.42 -8.03 2.75
C LEU A 53 8.53 -9.28 2.78
N LYS A 54 9.13 -10.48 2.69
CA LYS A 54 8.38 -11.74 2.79
C LYS A 54 7.64 -11.88 4.12
N LYS A 55 8.21 -11.32 5.20
CA LYS A 55 7.60 -11.41 6.52
C LYS A 55 6.48 -10.40 6.72
N THR A 56 6.61 -9.18 6.20
CA THR A 56 5.80 -8.02 6.62
C THR A 56 5.12 -7.25 5.49
N ASN A 57 5.34 -7.66 4.24
CA ASN A 57 4.93 -6.95 3.03
C ASN A 57 5.49 -5.52 2.91
N MET A 58 6.44 -5.14 3.77
CA MET A 58 7.09 -3.84 3.73
C MET A 58 8.56 -3.95 4.13
N ALA A 59 9.41 -3.07 3.61
CA ALA A 59 10.76 -2.90 4.13
C ALA A 59 11.18 -1.45 3.96
N ILE A 60 12.03 -1.01 4.88
CA ILE A 60 12.57 0.34 4.89
C ILE A 60 14.07 0.24 4.66
N TYR A 61 14.59 1.00 3.70
CA TYR A 61 16.04 1.15 3.58
C TYR A 61 16.48 2.56 3.99
N ALA A 62 17.67 2.62 4.58
CA ALA A 62 18.36 3.86 4.91
C ALA A 62 19.70 3.90 4.19
N GLY A 63 19.84 4.86 3.27
CA GLY A 63 21.01 5.00 2.40
C GLY A 63 21.70 6.36 2.52
N LYS A 64 22.80 6.53 1.78
CA LYS A 64 23.59 7.77 1.73
C LYS A 64 23.54 8.44 0.35
N THR A 65 22.38 8.43 -0.28
CA THR A 65 22.18 8.91 -1.67
C THR A 65 22.27 10.43 -1.83
N GLY A 66 22.31 11.19 -0.73
CA GLY A 66 22.25 12.65 -0.77
C GLY A 66 20.85 13.17 -1.13
N ASP A 67 20.76 14.42 -1.56
CA ASP A 67 19.51 15.12 -1.87
C ASP A 67 19.32 15.41 -3.37
N ALA A 68 20.10 14.74 -4.23
CA ALA A 68 19.93 14.83 -5.67
C ALA A 68 18.70 14.01 -6.11
N PRO A 69 17.74 14.59 -6.86
CA PRO A 69 16.52 13.89 -7.31
C PRO A 69 16.80 12.94 -8.48
N ASP A 70 17.65 11.94 -8.24
CA ASP A 70 18.04 10.95 -9.24
C ASP A 70 17.04 9.78 -9.27
N LYS A 71 16.15 9.80 -10.25
CA LYS A 71 15.16 8.72 -10.47
C LYS A 71 15.78 7.36 -10.78
N GLU A 72 17.05 7.30 -11.19
CA GLU A 72 17.75 6.02 -11.36
C GLU A 72 17.91 5.28 -10.04
N ILE A 73 17.83 5.96 -8.90
CA ILE A 73 17.76 5.32 -7.58
C ILE A 73 16.54 4.41 -7.50
N VAL A 74 15.35 4.97 -7.71
CA VAL A 74 14.08 4.25 -7.66
C VAL A 74 14.05 3.15 -8.72
N ARG A 75 14.45 3.48 -9.96
CA ARG A 75 14.43 2.53 -11.08
C ARG A 75 15.33 1.32 -10.79
N LYS A 76 16.61 1.53 -10.47
CA LYS A 76 17.56 0.43 -10.26
C LYS A 76 17.30 -0.34 -8.98
N PHE A 77 16.82 0.33 -7.93
CA PHE A 77 16.39 -0.36 -6.71
C PHE A 77 15.20 -1.28 -7.00
N GLY A 78 14.16 -0.77 -7.65
CA GLY A 78 12.96 -1.54 -8.01
C GLY A 78 13.27 -2.78 -8.88
N LEU A 79 14.15 -2.64 -9.88
CA LEU A 79 14.57 -3.76 -10.73
C LEU A 79 15.19 -4.91 -9.93
N GLN A 80 15.93 -4.62 -8.85
CA GLN A 80 16.53 -5.67 -8.01
C GLN A 80 15.46 -6.49 -7.24
N PHE A 81 14.23 -5.99 -7.14
CA PHE A 81 13.08 -6.69 -6.54
C PHE A 81 12.02 -7.09 -7.58
N GLY A 82 12.34 -7.01 -8.88
CA GLY A 82 11.44 -7.43 -9.97
C GLY A 82 10.34 -6.41 -10.32
N LEU A 83 10.47 -5.15 -9.89
CA LEU A 83 9.55 -4.07 -10.29
C LEU A 83 9.89 -3.56 -11.70
N GLU A 84 9.61 -4.37 -12.71
CA GLU A 84 9.94 -4.10 -14.12
C GLU A 84 8.81 -3.40 -14.90
N HIS A 85 7.56 -3.63 -14.47
CA HIS A 85 6.35 -3.09 -15.11
C HIS A 85 5.80 -1.90 -14.34
N LEU A 86 6.25 -0.69 -14.69
CA LEU A 86 5.83 0.54 -14.03
C LEU A 86 4.48 1.03 -14.55
N ASP A 87 3.66 1.57 -13.64
CA ASP A 87 2.36 2.13 -13.97
C ASP A 87 2.48 3.58 -14.45
N HIS A 88 2.02 3.83 -15.67
CA HIS A 88 1.93 5.18 -16.25
C HIS A 88 0.65 5.88 -15.79
N ASN A 89 0.51 6.11 -14.48
CA ASN A 89 -0.61 6.89 -13.95
C ASN A 89 -0.54 8.35 -14.44
N MET A 90 -1.65 9.07 -14.28
CA MET A 90 -1.78 10.47 -14.70
C MET A 90 -0.74 11.43 -14.10
N CYS A 91 -0.14 11.06 -12.97
CA CYS A 91 0.81 11.87 -12.22
C CYS A 91 2.26 11.41 -12.42
N ALA A 92 2.47 10.36 -13.22
CA ALA A 92 3.78 9.87 -13.56
C ALA A 92 4.40 10.71 -14.67
N ASP A 93 5.70 10.99 -14.53
CA ASP A 93 6.45 11.64 -15.59
C ASP A 93 6.63 10.66 -16.77
N GLY A 94 7.23 11.13 -17.88
CA GLY A 94 7.42 10.31 -19.08
C GLY A 94 8.17 8.98 -18.89
N ASP A 95 8.79 8.80 -17.72
CA ASP A 95 9.55 7.63 -17.32
C ASP A 95 8.83 6.71 -16.31
N ALA A 96 7.52 6.93 -16.10
CA ALA A 96 6.62 6.22 -15.19
C ALA A 96 6.94 6.38 -13.68
N ILE A 97 7.81 7.32 -13.32
CA ILE A 97 8.18 7.62 -11.94
C ILE A 97 7.62 9.00 -11.59
N SER A 98 6.84 9.09 -10.50
CA SER A 98 6.21 10.34 -10.08
C SER A 98 7.09 11.08 -9.08
N SER A 99 7.31 12.39 -9.31
CA SER A 99 7.99 13.26 -8.34
C SER A 99 6.96 13.84 -7.37
N LEU A 100 7.11 13.54 -6.08
CA LEU A 100 6.19 14.00 -5.02
C LEU A 100 6.67 15.34 -4.46
N GLU A 101 6.39 16.44 -5.16
CA GLU A 101 6.79 17.79 -4.75
C GLU A 101 5.61 18.77 -4.73
N GLN A 102 5.70 19.81 -3.88
CA GLN A 102 4.72 20.87 -3.86
C GLN A 102 4.89 21.73 -5.12
N ALA A 103 3.87 21.78 -5.97
CA ALA A 103 3.85 22.68 -7.12
C ALA A 103 3.42 24.10 -6.71
N ASP A 104 4.14 25.11 -7.19
CA ASP A 104 3.91 26.53 -6.86
C ASP A 104 2.79 27.20 -7.70
N GLU A 105 2.31 26.60 -8.80
CA GLU A 105 1.37 27.25 -9.73
C GLU A 105 0.01 26.53 -9.91
N GLU A 106 -1.06 27.34 -9.96
CA GLU A 106 -2.44 26.96 -10.32
C GLU A 106 -2.61 26.90 -11.85
N PRO A 107 -3.43 25.98 -12.42
CA PRO A 107 -4.80 25.69 -11.97
C PRO A 107 -4.97 24.32 -11.31
N ARG A 108 -5.69 24.36 -10.18
CA ARG A 108 -6.20 23.22 -9.42
C ARG A 108 -7.30 22.47 -10.19
N THR A 109 -6.96 21.80 -11.27
CA THR A 109 -7.83 20.73 -11.79
C THR A 109 -7.82 19.59 -10.75
N GLY A 110 -8.95 18.90 -10.58
CA GLY A 110 -9.25 18.06 -9.40
C GLY A 110 -8.37 16.81 -9.15
N TYR A 111 -7.19 16.77 -9.75
CA TYR A 111 -6.20 15.69 -9.72
C TYR A 111 -4.76 16.19 -9.49
N ILE A 112 -4.53 17.38 -8.91
CA ILE A 112 -3.18 17.72 -8.42
C ILE A 112 -2.91 16.87 -7.17
N PRO A 113 -2.01 15.88 -7.23
CA PRO A 113 -1.94 14.82 -6.21
C PRO A 113 -1.13 15.21 -4.98
N TYR A 114 -0.25 16.22 -5.06
CA TYR A 114 0.73 16.49 -4.01
C TYR A 114 0.42 17.80 -3.29
N THR A 115 -0.59 17.71 -2.41
CA THR A 115 -0.96 18.79 -1.49
C THR A 115 -0.31 18.56 -0.13
N ASN A 116 -0.18 19.62 0.67
CA ASN A 116 0.18 19.53 2.08
C ASN A 116 -0.93 18.96 2.99
N ARG A 117 -1.92 18.25 2.45
CA ARG A 117 -3.03 17.68 3.23
C ARG A 117 -2.78 16.19 3.47
N PRO A 118 -3.23 15.65 4.62
CA PRO A 118 -3.10 14.22 4.86
C PRO A 118 -3.87 13.41 3.83
N ILE A 119 -3.28 12.31 3.40
CA ILE A 119 -3.90 11.33 2.50
C ILE A 119 -4.42 10.18 3.36
N ALA A 120 -5.71 9.91 3.25
CA ALA A 120 -6.37 8.81 3.97
C ALA A 120 -5.75 7.45 3.62
N TRP A 121 -5.96 6.44 4.49
CA TRP A 121 -5.50 5.07 4.27
C TRP A 121 -5.95 4.55 2.91
N HIS A 122 -5.02 4.03 2.12
CA HIS A 122 -5.33 3.47 0.81
C HIS A 122 -4.27 2.48 0.33
N THR A 123 -4.64 1.71 -0.68
CA THR A 123 -3.74 0.92 -1.51
C THR A 123 -3.54 1.66 -2.83
N ASP A 124 -2.33 2.02 -3.27
CA ASP A 124 -2.11 2.59 -4.60
C ASP A 124 -2.73 1.74 -5.72
N GLY A 125 -3.24 2.42 -6.75
CA GLY A 125 -3.98 1.77 -7.83
C GLY A 125 -5.40 1.37 -7.48
N TYR A 126 -5.98 1.80 -6.35
CA TYR A 126 -7.37 1.47 -5.99
C TYR A 126 -8.43 1.94 -7.00
N TYR A 127 -8.10 2.87 -7.90
CA TYR A 127 -8.94 3.27 -9.02
C TYR A 127 -8.79 2.37 -10.26
N ASN A 128 -7.74 1.56 -10.34
CA ASN A 128 -7.40 0.78 -11.52
C ASN A 128 -8.41 -0.36 -11.73
N ASP A 129 -8.50 -0.80 -12.98
CA ASP A 129 -9.21 -2.01 -13.36
C ASP A 129 -8.58 -3.24 -12.69
N LEU A 130 -9.36 -4.31 -12.48
CA LEU A 130 -8.89 -5.50 -11.76
C LEU A 130 -7.74 -6.24 -12.48
N ASP A 131 -7.53 -5.99 -13.76
CA ASP A 131 -6.42 -6.51 -14.57
C ASP A 131 -5.19 -5.57 -14.59
N LYS A 132 -5.24 -4.44 -13.88
CA LYS A 132 -4.17 -3.42 -13.80
C LYS A 132 -3.82 -3.03 -12.36
N GLN A 133 -3.87 -4.00 -11.45
CA GLN A 133 -3.59 -3.75 -10.04
C GLN A 133 -2.10 -3.45 -9.80
N ILE A 134 -1.83 -2.66 -8.75
CA ILE A 134 -0.47 -2.33 -8.33
C ILE A 134 -0.03 -3.34 -7.28
N HIS A 135 0.99 -4.12 -7.60
CA HIS A 135 1.51 -5.18 -6.71
C HIS A 135 2.70 -4.73 -5.87
N GLY A 136 3.27 -3.56 -6.17
CA GLY A 136 4.35 -3.00 -5.38
C GLY A 136 4.41 -1.48 -5.48
N LEU A 137 4.85 -0.85 -4.40
CA LEU A 137 5.14 0.57 -4.34
C LEU A 137 6.56 0.77 -3.82
N LEU A 138 7.28 1.68 -4.48
CA LEU A 138 8.58 2.16 -4.03
C LEU A 138 8.52 3.68 -3.84
N LEU A 139 8.76 4.13 -2.61
CA LEU A 139 8.88 5.54 -2.28
C LEU A 139 10.31 5.86 -1.86
N HIS A 140 10.95 6.78 -2.58
CA HIS A 140 12.28 7.31 -2.27
C HIS A 140 12.21 8.78 -1.86
N CYS A 141 12.68 9.09 -0.66
CA CYS A 141 12.75 10.42 -0.11
C CYS A 141 14.09 11.07 -0.49
N VAL A 142 14.02 11.97 -1.46
CA VAL A 142 15.15 12.81 -1.87
C VAL A 142 15.40 13.91 -0.84
N ARG A 143 14.31 14.55 -0.37
CA ARG A 143 14.36 15.62 0.63
C ARG A 143 13.22 15.47 1.61
N PRO A 144 13.49 15.33 2.92
CA PRO A 144 12.43 15.24 3.90
C PRO A 144 11.78 16.60 4.17
N ALA A 145 10.51 16.56 4.58
CA ALA A 145 9.80 17.72 5.07
C ALA A 145 10.46 18.29 6.34
N ALA A 146 10.46 19.62 6.47
CA ALA A 146 10.92 20.27 7.70
C ALA A 146 10.03 19.84 8.88
N GLU A 147 8.71 19.95 8.69
CA GLU A 147 7.69 19.54 9.65
C GLU A 147 6.68 18.60 8.99
N GLY A 148 6.08 17.69 9.78
CA GLY A 148 5.21 16.64 9.22
C GLY A 148 5.95 15.66 8.30
N GLY A 149 5.25 15.15 7.29
CA GLY A 149 5.78 14.14 6.36
C GLY A 149 5.89 12.73 6.95
N MET A 150 4.97 12.36 7.85
CA MET A 150 4.90 11.00 8.39
C MET A 150 4.26 10.08 7.37
N ASN A 151 4.75 8.85 7.25
CA ASN A 151 4.05 7.76 6.61
C ASN A 151 3.64 6.74 7.67
N GLN A 152 2.42 6.28 7.57
CA GLN A 152 1.83 5.23 8.39
C GLN A 152 1.58 4.01 7.50
N LEU A 153 1.96 2.84 7.98
CA LEU A 153 1.97 1.59 7.23
C LEU A 153 1.29 0.49 8.03
N LEU A 154 0.61 -0.39 7.29
CA LEU A 154 0.00 -1.60 7.83
C LEU A 154 0.13 -2.72 6.80
N ASP A 155 0.49 -3.91 7.26
CA ASP A 155 0.53 -5.11 6.41
C ASP A 155 -0.92 -5.56 6.14
N HIS A 156 -1.30 -5.66 4.87
CA HIS A 156 -2.64 -6.07 4.45
C HIS A 156 -2.95 -7.53 4.85
N GLU A 157 -1.95 -8.40 4.94
CA GLU A 157 -2.13 -9.77 5.45
C GLU A 157 -2.43 -9.77 6.95
N ILE A 158 -1.85 -8.85 7.71
CA ILE A 158 -2.21 -8.66 9.12
C ILE A 158 -3.64 -8.13 9.24
N ALA A 159 -4.04 -7.17 8.40
CA ALA A 159 -5.42 -6.70 8.36
C ALA A 159 -6.39 -7.85 8.03
N TYR A 160 -6.06 -8.69 7.05
CA TYR A 160 -6.82 -9.90 6.72
C TYR A 160 -6.94 -10.86 7.90
N ILE A 161 -5.83 -11.13 8.60
CA ILE A 161 -5.82 -11.98 9.80
C ILE A 161 -6.76 -11.43 10.86
N MET A 162 -6.64 -10.14 11.20
CA MET A 162 -7.47 -9.50 12.22
C MET A 162 -8.96 -9.53 11.86
N LEU A 163 -9.30 -9.29 10.58
CA LEU A 163 -10.67 -9.38 10.08
C LEU A 163 -11.23 -10.80 10.18
N ARG A 164 -10.44 -11.81 9.75
CA ARG A 164 -10.88 -13.20 9.72
C ARG A 164 -10.99 -13.82 11.12
N ASP A 165 -10.08 -13.45 12.03
CA ASP A 165 -10.13 -13.87 13.44
C ASP A 165 -11.33 -13.28 14.17
N GLU A 166 -11.70 -12.03 13.87
CA GLU A 166 -12.92 -11.40 14.40
C GLU A 166 -14.17 -12.08 13.83
N ASN A 167 -14.29 -12.14 12.51
CA ASN A 167 -15.40 -12.79 11.84
C ASN A 167 -15.04 -13.17 10.38
N PRO A 168 -14.98 -14.47 10.02
CA PRO A 168 -14.69 -14.89 8.65
C PRO A 168 -15.73 -14.40 7.62
N ASP A 169 -16.95 -14.04 8.04
CA ASP A 169 -17.93 -13.39 7.15
C ASP A 169 -17.48 -12.00 6.68
N TYR A 170 -16.60 -11.30 7.42
CA TYR A 170 -16.05 -10.03 6.95
C TYR A 170 -15.18 -10.23 5.71
N ILE A 171 -14.42 -11.32 5.65
CA ILE A 171 -13.68 -11.67 4.43
C ILE A 171 -14.64 -11.99 3.29
N ARG A 172 -15.73 -12.75 3.54
CA ARG A 172 -16.75 -13.03 2.49
C ARG A 172 -17.37 -11.75 1.93
N ALA A 173 -17.62 -10.75 2.78
CA ALA A 173 -18.12 -9.47 2.33
C ALA A 173 -17.10 -8.72 1.47
N PHE A 174 -15.82 -8.74 1.87
CA PHE A 174 -14.73 -8.10 1.16
C PHE A 174 -14.25 -8.82 -0.10
N GLU A 175 -14.49 -10.12 -0.25
CA GLU A 175 -14.24 -10.87 -1.49
C GLU A 175 -15.36 -10.70 -2.52
N HIS A 176 -16.47 -10.04 -2.16
CA HIS A 176 -17.58 -9.86 -3.10
C HIS A 176 -17.18 -8.94 -4.27
N PRO A 177 -17.55 -9.24 -5.52
CA PRO A 177 -17.21 -8.43 -6.69
C PRO A 177 -17.70 -6.98 -6.64
N GLU A 178 -18.68 -6.70 -5.79
CA GLU A 178 -19.26 -5.36 -5.59
C GLU A 178 -18.96 -4.78 -4.21
N ALA A 179 -18.01 -5.34 -3.45
CA ALA A 179 -17.72 -4.92 -2.08
C ALA A 179 -17.43 -3.41 -2.00
N MET A 180 -16.56 -2.91 -2.88
CA MET A 180 -16.17 -1.49 -2.96
C MET A 180 -16.27 -0.97 -4.40
N SER A 181 -17.12 0.04 -4.58
CA SER A 181 -17.38 0.72 -5.85
C SER A 181 -16.96 2.18 -5.79
N ILE A 182 -16.41 2.68 -6.89
CA ILE A 182 -16.01 4.07 -7.07
C ILE A 182 -16.76 4.59 -8.31
N PRO A 183 -17.63 5.60 -8.15
CA PRO A 183 -18.43 6.16 -9.24
C PRO A 183 -17.55 6.82 -10.31
N PRO A 184 -18.04 7.03 -11.55
CA PRO A 184 -17.30 7.65 -12.63
C PRO A 184 -16.79 9.03 -12.24
N ASN A 185 -15.62 9.37 -12.77
CA ASN A 185 -15.09 10.72 -12.68
C ASN A 185 -15.55 11.51 -13.91
N VAL A 186 -16.46 12.47 -13.72
CA VAL A 186 -16.99 13.33 -14.79
C VAL A 186 -16.59 14.78 -14.53
N VAL A 187 -15.89 15.40 -15.48
CA VAL A 187 -15.44 16.80 -15.40
C VAL A 187 -15.99 17.54 -16.62
N ASN A 188 -16.71 18.65 -16.40
CA ASN A 188 -17.33 19.45 -17.46
C ASN A 188 -18.23 18.64 -18.43
N GLY A 189 -18.85 17.57 -17.93
CA GLY A 189 -19.71 16.69 -18.73
C GLY A 189 -18.96 15.60 -19.53
N GLU A 190 -17.64 15.54 -19.44
CA GLU A 190 -16.81 14.49 -20.02
C GLU A 190 -16.42 13.46 -18.97
N GLU A 191 -16.61 12.17 -19.28
CA GLU A 191 -16.20 11.07 -18.42
C GLU A 191 -14.69 10.80 -18.60
N LEU A 192 -13.90 11.11 -17.58
CA LEU A 192 -12.45 10.87 -17.55
C LEU A 192 -12.10 9.46 -17.10
N ARG A 193 -12.98 8.82 -16.32
CA ARG A 193 -12.85 7.43 -15.85
C ARG A 193 -14.25 6.88 -15.56
N GLY A 194 -14.52 5.65 -16.00
CA GLY A 194 -15.76 4.94 -15.69
C GLY A 194 -15.84 4.44 -14.24
N TRP A 195 -16.73 3.49 -13.99
CA TRP A 195 -16.84 2.84 -12.69
C TRP A 195 -15.60 1.99 -12.37
N SER A 196 -15.15 2.01 -11.11
CA SER A 196 -14.17 1.05 -10.59
C SER A 196 -14.83 0.25 -9.47
N ARG A 197 -15.18 -1.00 -9.76
CA ARG A 197 -15.91 -1.89 -8.85
C ARG A 197 -15.10 -3.16 -8.63
N GLY A 198 -15.09 -3.67 -7.41
CA GLY A 198 -14.36 -4.89 -7.13
C GLY A 198 -14.37 -5.31 -5.67
N PRO A 199 -13.78 -6.48 -5.41
CA PRO A 199 -13.49 -6.90 -4.06
C PRO A 199 -12.44 -5.99 -3.41
N VAL A 200 -12.40 -6.03 -2.08
CA VAL A 200 -11.31 -5.48 -1.26
C VAL A 200 -10.18 -6.48 -1.13
N PHE A 201 -10.47 -7.77 -0.94
CA PHE A 201 -9.46 -8.83 -0.91
C PHE A 201 -9.64 -9.77 -2.09
N MET A 202 -8.53 -10.13 -2.72
CA MET A 202 -8.53 -11.08 -3.84
C MET A 202 -7.26 -11.91 -3.83
N GLN A 203 -7.39 -13.20 -4.15
CA GLN A 203 -6.25 -14.08 -4.36
C GLN A 203 -5.74 -13.93 -5.79
N GLN A 204 -4.42 -13.78 -5.94
CA GLN A 204 -3.74 -13.74 -7.23
C GLN A 204 -3.49 -15.14 -7.77
N ALA A 205 -3.14 -15.24 -9.06
CA ALA A 205 -2.88 -16.53 -9.71
C ALA A 205 -1.68 -17.29 -9.11
N ASP A 206 -0.73 -16.58 -8.49
CA ASP A 206 0.41 -17.15 -7.79
C ASP A 206 0.08 -17.59 -6.34
N GLY A 207 -1.16 -17.37 -5.90
CA GLY A 207 -1.66 -17.71 -4.57
C GLY A 207 -1.49 -16.61 -3.53
N SER A 208 -0.85 -15.49 -3.84
CA SER A 208 -0.70 -14.34 -2.94
C SER A 208 -2.02 -13.62 -2.69
N LEU A 209 -2.13 -12.95 -1.54
CA LEU A 209 -3.26 -12.08 -1.20
C LEU A 209 -2.98 -10.66 -1.69
N HIS A 210 -3.95 -10.08 -2.40
CA HIS A 210 -3.95 -8.67 -2.79
C HIS A 210 -5.06 -7.93 -2.07
N MET A 211 -4.80 -6.65 -1.75
CA MET A 211 -5.79 -5.75 -1.16
C MET A 211 -5.99 -4.52 -2.05
N ARG A 212 -7.26 -4.18 -2.30
CA ARG A 212 -7.70 -2.96 -2.97
C ARG A 212 -8.59 -2.17 -2.01
N TYR A 213 -8.14 -1.01 -1.55
CA TYR A 213 -8.82 -0.29 -0.48
C TYR A 213 -8.59 1.21 -0.51
N THR A 214 -9.58 1.96 -0.04
CA THR A 214 -9.41 3.35 0.36
C THR A 214 -10.38 3.72 1.49
N HIS A 215 -9.89 4.52 2.43
CA HIS A 215 -10.67 5.09 3.54
C HIS A 215 -11.27 6.47 3.17
N ARG A 216 -11.34 6.80 1.87
CA ARG A 216 -12.01 8.02 1.43
C ARG A 216 -13.50 7.95 1.76
N LYS A 217 -13.97 8.94 2.52
CA LYS A 217 -15.40 9.05 2.90
C LYS A 217 -16.30 9.57 1.79
N ARG A 218 -15.71 10.17 0.76
CA ARG A 218 -16.41 10.73 -0.39
C ARG A 218 -16.10 9.87 -1.61
N ASN A 219 -17.10 9.69 -2.46
CA ASN A 219 -16.96 9.00 -3.74
C ASN A 219 -16.52 7.54 -3.60
N ILE A 220 -16.93 6.87 -2.51
CA ILE A 220 -16.80 5.42 -2.31
C ILE A 220 -18.18 4.90 -1.92
N GLU A 221 -18.64 3.89 -2.66
CA GLU A 221 -19.89 3.18 -2.43
C GLU A 221 -19.55 1.75 -1.98
N TRP A 222 -19.94 1.43 -0.76
CA TRP A 222 -19.86 0.08 -0.23
C TRP A 222 -21.12 -0.69 -0.60
N ARG A 223 -21.02 -2.01 -0.78
CA ARG A 223 -22.21 -2.87 -0.93
C ARG A 223 -23.19 -2.63 0.22
N ASP A 224 -24.46 -2.39 -0.10
CA ASP A 224 -25.47 -1.98 0.88
C ASP A 224 -26.07 -3.18 1.61
N ASP A 225 -25.27 -3.75 2.51
CA ASP A 225 -25.69 -4.78 3.44
C ASP A 225 -25.02 -4.59 4.79
N GLU A 226 -25.65 -5.16 5.83
CA GLU A 226 -25.18 -5.00 7.20
C GLU A 226 -23.79 -5.59 7.44
N LEU A 227 -23.48 -6.72 6.81
CA LEU A 227 -22.21 -7.40 7.00
C LEU A 227 -21.05 -6.59 6.43
N THR A 228 -21.21 -6.03 5.23
CA THR A 228 -20.21 -5.13 4.61
C THR A 228 -19.99 -3.89 5.47
N ARG A 229 -21.06 -3.25 5.98
CA ARG A 229 -20.93 -2.07 6.86
C ARG A 229 -20.13 -2.38 8.13
N ARG A 230 -20.39 -3.53 8.78
CA ARG A 230 -19.64 -3.96 9.97
C ARG A 230 -18.18 -4.30 9.63
N ALA A 231 -17.91 -4.95 8.50
CA ALA A 231 -16.55 -5.24 8.05
C ALA A 231 -15.74 -3.94 7.81
N VAL A 232 -16.35 -2.94 7.17
CA VAL A 232 -15.73 -1.62 6.92
C VAL A 232 -15.44 -0.88 8.23
N GLU A 233 -16.37 -0.91 9.17
CA GLU A 233 -16.19 -0.32 10.50
C GLU A 233 -15.03 -1.00 11.25
N PHE A 234 -14.99 -2.33 11.25
CA PHE A 234 -13.91 -3.08 11.88
C PHE A 234 -12.56 -2.81 11.21
N LEU A 235 -12.48 -2.79 9.89
CA LEU A 235 -11.26 -2.42 9.17
C LEU A 235 -10.79 -1.00 9.51
N GLY A 236 -11.73 -0.05 9.71
CA GLY A 236 -11.40 1.27 10.22
C GLY A 236 -10.81 1.26 11.64
N SER A 237 -11.24 0.34 12.50
CA SER A 237 -10.66 0.16 13.84
C SER A 237 -9.23 -0.41 13.82
N ILE A 238 -8.91 -1.26 12.82
CA ILE A 238 -7.55 -1.80 12.61
C ILE A 238 -6.57 -0.66 12.29
N MET A 239 -7.02 0.39 11.62
CA MET A 239 -6.21 1.56 11.25
C MET A 239 -5.92 2.52 12.41
N ASN A 240 -6.31 2.16 13.64
CA ASN A 240 -6.01 2.96 14.81
C ASN A 240 -4.49 2.96 15.11
N PRO A 241 -3.86 4.12 15.41
CA PRO A 241 -2.43 4.19 15.75
C PRO A 241 -2.00 3.33 16.95
N ASN A 242 -2.93 2.93 17.82
CA ASN A 242 -2.67 2.03 18.94
C ASN A 242 -2.60 0.54 18.52
N ASN A 243 -2.83 0.21 17.25
CA ASN A 243 -2.65 -1.15 16.75
C ASN A 243 -1.15 -1.52 16.83
N PRO A 244 -0.77 -2.64 17.47
CA PRO A 244 0.63 -3.04 17.62
C PRO A 244 1.35 -3.35 16.29
N TYR A 245 0.60 -3.53 15.19
CA TYR A 245 1.14 -3.77 13.85
C TYR A 245 1.24 -2.51 13.00
N HIS A 246 0.89 -1.36 13.56
CA HIS A 246 1.01 -0.06 12.90
C HIS A 246 2.46 0.42 12.95
N ALA A 247 3.04 0.72 11.80
CA ALA A 247 4.35 1.35 11.71
C ALA A 247 4.18 2.81 11.28
N GLU A 248 4.78 3.74 12.03
CA GLU A 248 4.87 5.15 11.68
C GLU A 248 6.32 5.53 11.47
N LEU A 249 6.63 6.19 10.36
CA LEU A 249 7.97 6.70 10.06
C LEU A 249 7.91 8.14 9.56
N LYS A 250 8.89 8.94 9.97
CA LYS A 250 9.24 10.17 9.27
C LYS A 250 10.19 9.80 8.14
N SER A 251 9.92 10.23 6.92
CA SER A 251 10.77 9.95 5.73
C SER A 251 12.16 10.59 5.77
N GLN A 252 12.68 10.98 6.94
CA GLN A 252 13.95 11.69 7.11
C GLN A 252 15.14 10.99 6.46
N PHE A 253 15.16 9.65 6.38
CA PHE A 253 16.22 8.83 5.76
C PHE A 253 15.73 7.42 5.37
N ALA A 254 14.43 7.29 5.07
CA ALA A 254 13.74 6.01 5.08
C ALA A 254 12.79 5.88 3.89
N ASP A 255 13.09 4.90 3.06
CA ASP A 255 12.41 4.65 1.79
C ASP A 255 11.66 3.33 1.85
N LEU A 256 10.42 3.34 1.37
CA LEU A 256 9.51 2.22 1.51
C LEU A 256 9.49 1.38 0.25
N LEU A 257 9.73 0.08 0.39
CA LEU A 257 9.27 -0.92 -0.57
C LEU A 257 8.10 -1.67 0.06
N ASN A 258 6.93 -1.62 -0.56
CA ASN A 258 5.72 -2.29 -0.09
C ASN A 258 5.21 -3.26 -1.18
N CYS A 259 4.97 -4.52 -0.82
CA CYS A 259 4.33 -5.51 -1.68
C CYS A 259 2.83 -5.56 -1.33
N SER A 260 2.02 -4.98 -2.22
CA SER A 260 0.58 -4.68 -2.06
C SER A 260 0.25 -3.66 -0.95
N THR A 261 -0.10 -2.49 -1.44
CA THR A 261 0.04 -1.19 -0.78
C THR A 261 -1.00 -1.01 0.31
N SER A 262 -0.63 -0.66 1.52
CA SER A 262 -1.58 -0.06 2.46
C SER A 262 -0.83 1.00 3.28
N GLY A 263 -1.16 2.28 3.03
CA GLY A 263 -0.45 3.41 3.59
C GLY A 263 -1.33 4.64 3.82
N TYR A 264 -1.00 5.41 4.84
CA TYR A 264 -1.54 6.74 5.13
C TYR A 264 -0.39 7.75 5.16
N GLY A 265 -0.52 8.85 4.42
CA GLY A 265 0.47 9.92 4.38
C GLY A 265 0.00 11.10 5.22
N GLY A 266 0.77 11.49 6.23
CA GLY A 266 0.58 12.74 6.96
C GLY A 266 0.88 13.96 6.09
N ALA A 267 0.23 15.08 6.40
CA ALA A 267 0.49 16.37 5.76
C ALA A 267 1.98 16.74 5.76
N ILE A 268 2.48 17.23 4.62
CA ILE A 268 3.82 17.80 4.42
C ILE A 268 3.71 19.32 4.61
N THR A 269 4.46 19.94 5.53
CA THR A 269 4.57 21.42 5.63
C THR A 269 6.02 21.87 5.55
#